data_AF-P09881-F1
#
_entry.id   AF-P09881-F1
#
_cell.length_a   1.000
_cell.length_b   1.000
_cell.length_c   1.000
_cell.angle_alpha   90.00
_cell.angle_beta   90.00
_cell.angle_gamma   90.00
#
_symmetry.space_group_name_H-M   'P 1'
#
loop_
_entity.id
_entity.type
_entity.pdbx_description
1 polymer ?
#
loop_
_entity_poly.entity_id
_entity_poly.type
_entity_poly.pdbx_seq_one_letter_code
_entity_poly.pdbx_strand_id
1 'polypeptide(L)'
;MELKNSISDYTETEFKKIIEDIINCEGDEKKQDDNLEHFISVTEHPSGSDLIYYPEGNNDGSPEAVIKEIKEWRAANGKSGFKQG
;
A
#
# COMPACT_ATOMS: atom_id res chain seq x y z
N MET A 1 4.76 13.69 1.25
CA MET A 1 3.42 13.60 1.87
C MET A 1 3.63 13.25 3.33
N GLU A 2 2.75 13.69 4.21
CA GLU A 2 2.76 13.23 5.60
C GLU A 2 2.24 11.78 5.66
N LEU A 3 2.99 10.90 6.32
CA LEU A 3 2.56 9.52 6.57
C LEU A 3 1.50 9.53 7.68
N LYS A 4 0.35 8.88 7.44
CA LYS A 4 -0.81 8.83 8.34
C LYS A 4 -0.85 7.50 9.08
N ASN A 5 -1.37 7.49 10.29
CA ASN A 5 -1.24 6.35 11.22
C ASN A 5 -1.99 5.07 10.82
N SER A 6 -3.01 5.17 9.98
CA SER A 6 -3.82 4.03 9.56
C SER A 6 -4.21 4.13 8.09
N ILE A 7 -4.41 2.99 7.45
CA ILE A 7 -4.97 2.92 6.08
C ILE A 7 -6.34 3.58 5.98
N SER A 8 -7.12 3.62 7.07
CA SER A 8 -8.42 4.29 7.11
C SER A 8 -8.34 5.81 7.14
N ASP A 9 -7.14 6.38 7.29
CA ASP A 9 -6.91 7.82 7.17
C ASP A 9 -6.62 8.25 5.72
N TYR A 10 -6.35 7.29 4.83
CA TYR A 10 -6.02 7.51 3.42
C TYR A 10 -7.22 7.27 2.49
N THR A 11 -7.41 8.15 1.51
CA THR A 11 -8.19 7.78 0.31
C THR A 11 -7.37 6.84 -0.58
N GLU A 12 -8.03 6.14 -1.49
CA GLU A 12 -7.34 5.27 -2.46
C GLU A 12 -6.31 6.05 -3.29
N THR A 13 -6.63 7.28 -3.70
CA THR A 13 -5.72 8.14 -4.46
C THR A 13 -4.47 8.55 -3.67
N GLU A 14 -4.62 8.90 -2.39
CA GLU A 14 -3.49 9.26 -1.55
C GLU A 14 -2.56 8.06 -1.33
N PHE A 15 -3.13 6.87 -1.05
CA PHE A 15 -2.34 5.67 -0.80
C PHE A 15 -1.68 5.15 -2.08
N LYS A 16 -2.38 5.23 -3.22
CA LYS A 16 -1.83 4.90 -4.53
C LYS A 16 -0.55 5.69 -4.80
N LYS A 17 -0.49 6.97 -4.42
CA LYS A 17 0.71 7.79 -4.61
C LYS A 17 1.91 7.30 -3.79
N ILE A 18 1.69 6.69 -2.62
CA ILE A 18 2.77 6.03 -1.86
C ILE A 18 3.28 4.81 -2.63
N ILE A 19 2.39 3.98 -3.16
CA ILE A 19 2.76 2.80 -3.95
C ILE A 19 3.52 3.20 -5.22
N GLU A 20 3.05 4.23 -5.94
CA GLU A 20 3.74 4.80 -7.10
C GLU A 20 5.13 5.33 -6.74
N ASP A 21 5.29 6.01 -5.61
CA ASP A 21 6.58 6.51 -5.14
C ASP A 21 7.56 5.37 -4.81
N ILE A 22 7.07 4.23 -4.28
CA ILE A 22 7.90 3.03 -4.03
C ILE A 22 8.31 2.39 -5.37
N ILE A 23 7.35 2.11 -6.26
CA ILE A 23 7.60 1.42 -7.53
C ILE A 23 8.57 2.21 -8.43
N ASN A 24 8.46 3.54 -8.45
CA ASN A 24 9.30 4.40 -9.28
C ASN A 24 10.62 4.79 -8.59
N CYS A 25 10.92 4.27 -7.40
CA CYS A 25 12.10 4.63 -6.61
C CYS A 25 12.24 6.14 -6.37
N GLU A 26 11.12 6.84 -6.11
CA GLU A 26 11.08 8.29 -5.93
C GLU A 26 11.63 8.74 -4.58
N GLY A 27 12.79 9.39 -4.57
CA GLY A 27 13.43 9.96 -3.39
C GLY A 27 14.82 9.41 -3.11
N ASP A 28 15.31 9.64 -1.90
CA ASP A 28 16.51 9.00 -1.38
C ASP A 28 16.19 7.66 -0.71
N GLU A 29 17.24 6.91 -0.37
CA GLU A 29 17.14 5.61 0.31
C GLU A 29 16.29 5.70 1.59
N LYS A 30 16.49 6.74 2.40
CA LYS A 30 15.70 6.93 3.62
C LYS A 30 14.21 7.08 3.33
N LYS A 31 13.82 7.89 2.33
CA LYS A 31 12.41 8.05 1.96
C LYS A 31 11.82 6.74 1.44
N GLN A 32 12.59 5.94 0.69
CA GLN A 32 12.15 4.63 0.22
C GLN A 32 11.91 3.66 1.38
N ASP A 33 12.85 3.58 2.32
CA ASP A 33 12.72 2.76 3.52
C ASP A 33 11.50 3.18 4.37
N ASP A 34 11.36 4.49 4.65
CA ASP A 34 10.23 5.02 5.40
C ASP A 34 8.88 4.69 4.72
N ASN A 35 8.80 4.85 3.39
CA ASN A 35 7.59 4.53 2.63
C ASN A 35 7.26 3.04 2.66
N LEU A 36 8.26 2.17 2.53
CA LEU A 36 8.08 0.72 2.49
C LEU A 36 7.69 0.16 3.87
N GLU A 37 8.38 0.58 4.93
CA GLU A 37 8.03 0.22 6.31
C GLU A 37 6.61 0.68 6.65
N HIS A 38 6.26 1.90 6.23
CA HIS A 38 4.92 2.44 6.42
C HIS A 38 3.86 1.64 5.67
N PHE A 39 4.10 1.32 4.40
CA PHE A 39 3.20 0.48 3.60
C PHE A 39 2.93 -0.87 4.27
N ILE A 40 3.99 -1.57 4.71
CA ILE A 40 3.86 -2.85 5.41
C ILE A 40 3.03 -2.69 6.69
N SER A 41 3.32 -1.64 7.48
CA SER A 41 2.66 -1.40 8.76
C SER A 41 1.15 -1.14 8.61
N VAL A 42 0.76 -0.19 7.76
CA VAL A 42 -0.65 0.26 7.70
C VAL A 42 -1.55 -0.67 6.88
N THR A 43 -0.99 -1.42 5.92
CA THR A 43 -1.77 -2.41 5.17
C THR A 43 -2.10 -3.64 6.02
N GLU A 44 -1.21 -3.97 6.97
CA GLU A 44 -1.29 -5.14 7.84
C GLU A 44 -1.30 -6.47 7.08
N HIS A 45 -1.01 -6.44 5.78
CA HIS A 45 -1.08 -7.61 4.91
C HIS A 45 0.11 -8.53 5.20
N PRO A 46 -0.10 -9.84 5.38
CA PRO A 46 0.97 -10.76 5.77
C PRO A 46 2.11 -10.85 4.74
N SER A 47 1.81 -10.65 3.44
CA SER A 47 2.83 -10.61 2.40
C SER A 47 3.70 -9.34 2.43
N GLY A 48 3.31 -8.30 3.16
CA GLY A 48 4.07 -7.07 3.30
C GLY A 48 4.52 -6.51 1.95
N SER A 49 5.82 -6.29 1.80
CA SER A 49 6.46 -5.77 0.58
C SER A 49 6.31 -6.67 -0.65
N ASP A 50 6.03 -7.96 -0.47
CA ASP A 50 5.91 -8.91 -1.58
C ASP A 50 4.71 -8.56 -2.47
N LEU A 51 3.70 -7.86 -1.94
CA LEU A 51 2.62 -7.29 -2.73
C LEU A 51 3.12 -6.40 -3.87
N ILE A 52 4.27 -5.74 -3.69
CA ILE A 52 4.88 -4.83 -4.66
C ILE A 52 5.97 -5.54 -5.46
N TYR A 53 6.89 -6.26 -4.79
CA TYR A 53 8.09 -6.80 -5.44
C TYR A 53 7.92 -8.20 -6.03
N TYR A 54 6.98 -8.98 -5.51
CA TYR A 54 6.75 -10.37 -5.91
C TYR A 54 5.24 -10.61 -6.09
N PRO A 55 4.59 -9.89 -7.03
CA PRO A 55 3.15 -9.99 -7.21
C PRO A 55 2.74 -11.40 -7.64
N GLU A 56 1.64 -11.90 -7.07
CA GLU A 56 1.10 -13.23 -7.33
C GLU A 56 -0.35 -13.18 -7.83
N GLY A 57 -0.76 -14.23 -8.54
CA GLY A 57 -2.16 -14.40 -8.95
C GLY A 57 -2.67 -13.30 -9.90
N ASN A 58 -3.65 -12.52 -9.44
CA ASN A 58 -4.26 -11.43 -10.21
C ASN A 58 -3.59 -10.07 -9.97
N ASN A 59 -2.56 -10.01 -9.13
CA ASN A 59 -1.75 -8.83 -8.95
C ASN A 59 -0.64 -8.82 -10.01
N ASP A 60 -0.50 -7.71 -10.74
CA ASP A 60 0.51 -7.53 -11.78
C ASP A 60 1.64 -6.56 -11.36
N GLY A 61 1.66 -6.17 -10.09
CA GLY A 61 2.61 -5.21 -9.52
C GLY A 61 2.24 -3.75 -9.82
N SER A 62 1.16 -3.47 -10.55
CA SER A 62 0.68 -2.10 -10.75
C SER A 62 0.10 -1.52 -9.45
N PRO A 63 0.16 -0.19 -9.25
CA PRO A 63 -0.47 0.45 -8.09
C PRO A 63 -1.95 0.10 -7.94
N GLU A 64 -2.69 0.02 -9.06
CA GLU A 64 -4.10 -0.36 -9.10
C GLU A 64 -4.34 -1.80 -8.61
N ALA A 65 -3.50 -2.74 -9.03
CA ALA A 65 -3.61 -4.13 -8.63
C ALA A 65 -3.28 -4.33 -7.14
N VAL A 66 -2.23 -3.66 -6.64
CA VAL A 66 -1.86 -3.66 -5.22
C VAL A 66 -2.99 -3.09 -4.35
N ILE A 67 -3.56 -1.95 -4.74
CA ILE A 67 -4.72 -1.34 -4.03
C ILE A 67 -5.89 -2.31 -3.99
N LYS A 68 -6.21 -2.96 -5.13
CA LYS A 68 -7.30 -3.91 -5.21
C LYS A 68 -7.11 -5.09 -4.27
N GLU A 69 -5.92 -5.70 -4.25
CA GLU A 69 -5.60 -6.82 -3.37
C GLU A 69 -5.70 -6.44 -1.89
N ILE A 70 -5.17 -5.28 -1.50
CA ILE A 70 -5.29 -4.77 -0.13
C ILE A 70 -6.78 -4.61 0.27
N LYS A 71 -7.62 -4.06 -0.61
CA LYS A 71 -9.06 -3.90 -0.35
C LYS A 71 -9.74 -5.24 -0.14
N GLU A 72 -9.51 -6.18 -1.06
CA GLU A 72 -10.10 -7.52 -1.01
C GLU A 72 -9.69 -8.26 0.27
N TRP A 73 -8.39 -8.26 0.59
CA TRP A 73 -7.86 -8.92 1.78
C TRP A 73 -8.40 -8.29 3.07
N ARG A 74 -8.40 -6.96 3.18
CA ARG A 74 -8.90 -6.27 4.39
C ARG A 74 -10.39 -6.51 4.59
N ALA A 75 -11.17 -6.47 3.51
CA ALA A 75 -12.60 -6.77 3.55
C ALA A 75 -12.86 -8.22 3.99
N ALA A 76 -12.11 -9.19 3.44
CA ALA A 76 -12.22 -10.61 3.81
C ALA A 76 -11.84 -10.88 5.29
N ASN A 77 -10.97 -10.06 5.87
CA ASN A 77 -10.52 -10.18 7.26
C ASN A 77 -11.26 -9.25 8.24
N GLY A 78 -12.35 -8.60 7.82
CA GLY A 78 -13.16 -7.74 8.69
C GLY A 78 -12.42 -6.49 9.19
N LYS A 79 -11.38 -6.04 8.46
CA LYS A 79 -10.62 -4.82 8.78
C LYS A 79 -11.19 -3.61 8.05
N SER A 80 -11.09 -2.44 8.69
CA SER A 80 -11.48 -1.17 8.08
C SER A 80 -10.65 -0.88 6.82
N GLY A 81 -11.33 -0.48 5.74
CA GLY A 81 -10.69 -0.11 4.48
C GLY A 81 -10.24 1.35 4.43
N PHE A 82 -10.00 1.83 3.21
CA PHE A 82 -9.65 3.23 2.92
C PHE A 82 -10.76 4.21 3.33
N LYS A 83 -10.35 5.44 3.62
CA LYS A 83 -11.24 6.59 3.80
C LYS A 83 -12.08 6.76 2.54
N GLN A 84 -13.39 6.86 2.74
CA GLN A 84 -14.30 7.30 1.68
C GLN A 84 -14.05 8.79 1.45
N GLY A 85 -13.48 9.16 0.30
CA GLY A 85 -13.11 10.53 -0.03
C GLY A 85 -12.75 10.68 -1.50
#